data_AF-A0A0K2W6H3-F1
#
_entry.id   AF-A0A0K2W6H3-F1
#
_cell.length_a   1.000
_cell.length_b   1.000
_cell.length_c   1.000
_cell.angle_alpha   90.00
_cell.angle_beta   90.00
_cell.angle_gamma   90.00
#
_symmetry.space_group_name_H-M   'P 1'
#
loop_
_entity.id
_entity.type
_entity.pdbx_description
1 polymer ?
#
loop_
_entity_poly.entity_id
_entity_poly.type
_entity_poly.pdbx_seq_one_letter_code
_entity_poly.pdbx_strand_id
1 'polypeptide(L)'
;MVTASQKQTLEQYRALIIEAKGRLLCIDIVLDDKTPLPPLAAGEFCYLQLRMLCELIALGCLVAHGDVPGARSRKLQSAWSADQIIAAMGRLHAHFYPRPFTKREVGGEINFDEMPSSEYLTKKELPKLYALCGNILHRGSLGSLVSDKAAKPNRSEVGMWRYKIGNLLSIHLIELFDMHTQYMCQINDYGRGGHIEMAIMNLKEPIRAAT
;
A
#
# COMPACT_ATOMS: atom_id res chain seq x y z
N MET A 1 -21.99 -3.67 -16.92
CA MET A 1 -21.01 -4.08 -17.96
C MET A 1 -19.72 -3.33 -17.66
N VAL A 2 -18.56 -4.00 -17.66
CA VAL A 2 -17.25 -3.37 -17.36
C VAL A 2 -16.89 -2.36 -18.46
N THR A 3 -16.59 -1.12 -18.08
CA THR A 3 -16.26 -0.05 -19.04
C THR A 3 -14.79 -0.10 -19.46
N ALA A 4 -14.46 0.51 -20.61
CA ALA A 4 -13.06 0.65 -21.06
C ALA A 4 -12.21 1.45 -20.06
N SER A 5 -12.80 2.49 -19.45
CA SER A 5 -12.13 3.29 -18.42
C SER A 5 -11.80 2.45 -17.19
N GLN A 6 -12.72 1.59 -16.73
CA GLN A 6 -12.47 0.71 -15.58
C GLN A 6 -11.35 -0.29 -15.87
N LYS A 7 -11.27 -0.84 -17.09
CA LYS A 7 -10.16 -1.72 -17.49
C LYS A 7 -8.83 -0.97 -17.49
N GLN A 8 -8.79 0.26 -18.02
CA GLN A 8 -7.58 1.08 -18.03
C GLN A 8 -7.10 1.41 -16.62
N THR A 9 -8.02 1.82 -15.74
CA THR A 9 -7.72 2.08 -14.32
C THR A 9 -7.17 0.84 -13.63
N LEU A 10 -7.77 -0.33 -13.87
CA LEU A 10 -7.30 -1.59 -13.29
C LEU A 10 -5.88 -1.93 -13.75
N GLU A 11 -5.54 -1.71 -15.02
CA GLU A 11 -4.18 -1.94 -15.53
C GLU A 11 -3.16 -0.95 -14.97
N GLN A 12 -3.55 0.32 -14.77
CA GLN A 12 -2.70 1.30 -14.08
C GLN A 12 -2.45 0.89 -12.62
N TYR A 13 -3.51 0.47 -11.92
CA TYR A 13 -3.40 -0.04 -10.57
C TYR A 13 -2.50 -1.29 -10.51
N ARG A 14 -2.67 -2.23 -11.45
CA ARG A 14 -1.82 -3.41 -11.63
C ARG A 14 -0.34 -3.05 -11.72
N ALA A 15 0.02 -2.07 -12.53
CA ALA A 15 1.41 -1.64 -12.68
C ALA A 15 2.02 -1.18 -11.34
N LEU A 16 1.26 -0.43 -10.53
CA LEU A 16 1.70 0.00 -9.19
C LEU A 16 1.89 -1.17 -8.23
N ILE A 17 1.01 -2.18 -8.28
CA ILE A 17 1.11 -3.37 -7.44
C ILE A 17 2.27 -4.28 -7.87
N ILE A 18 2.58 -4.37 -9.17
CA ILE A 18 3.79 -5.05 -9.66
C ILE A 18 5.04 -4.41 -9.05
N GLU A 19 5.12 -3.08 -9.07
CA GLU A 19 6.25 -2.37 -8.47
C GLU A 19 6.30 -2.58 -6.95
N ALA A 20 5.15 -2.50 -6.26
CA ALA A 20 5.07 -2.73 -4.82
C ALA A 20 5.55 -4.14 -4.44
N LYS A 21 5.14 -5.16 -5.21
CA LYS A 21 5.63 -6.53 -5.03
C LYS A 21 7.15 -6.60 -5.17
N GLY A 22 7.72 -5.97 -6.19
CA GLY A 22 9.18 -5.92 -6.39
C GLY A 22 9.91 -5.28 -5.21
N ARG A 23 9.35 -4.21 -4.64
CA ARG A 23 9.93 -3.51 -3.48
C ARG A 23 9.84 -4.33 -2.19
N LEU A 24 8.73 -5.04 -1.96
CA LEU A 24 8.63 -6.00 -0.86
C LEU A 24 9.68 -7.11 -0.97
N LEU A 25 9.90 -7.65 -2.18
CA LEU A 25 10.94 -8.63 -2.43
C LEU A 25 12.34 -8.06 -2.16
N CYS A 26 12.62 -6.80 -2.52
CA CYS A 26 13.89 -6.15 -2.18
C CYS A 26 14.12 -6.09 -0.67
N ILE A 27 13.09 -5.79 0.12
CA ILE A 27 13.17 -5.80 1.60
C ILE A 27 13.48 -7.21 2.09
N ASP A 28 12.76 -8.23 1.59
CA ASP A 28 12.96 -9.63 2.00
C ASP A 28 14.40 -10.11 1.72
N ILE A 29 14.96 -9.79 0.55
CA ILE A 29 16.34 -10.14 0.20
C ILE A 29 17.34 -9.51 1.19
N VAL A 30 17.11 -8.27 1.61
CA VAL A 30 17.99 -7.58 2.59
C VAL A 30 17.79 -8.13 4.00
N LEU A 31 16.54 -8.41 4.41
CA LEU A 31 16.23 -9.01 5.71
C LEU A 31 16.66 -10.48 5.82
N ASP A 32 16.91 -11.16 4.71
CA ASP A 32 17.47 -12.51 4.67
C ASP A 32 19.02 -12.51 4.61
N ASP A 33 19.66 -11.34 4.70
CA ASP A 33 21.11 -11.14 4.58
C ASP A 33 21.70 -11.68 3.26
N LYS A 34 20.88 -11.70 2.19
CA LYS A 34 21.28 -12.14 0.84
C LYS A 34 21.98 -11.04 0.03
N THR A 35 22.36 -9.93 0.67
CA THR A 35 23.06 -8.81 0.02
C THR A 35 24.36 -8.48 0.75
N PRO A 36 25.44 -8.10 0.02
CA PRO A 36 26.70 -7.68 0.63
C PRO A 36 26.67 -6.21 1.09
N LEU A 37 25.55 -5.74 1.64
CA LEU A 37 25.40 -4.34 2.10
C LEU A 37 25.85 -4.20 3.56
N PRO A 38 26.60 -3.15 3.93
CA PRO A 38 26.84 -2.81 5.33
C PRO A 38 25.53 -2.59 6.09
N PRO A 39 25.43 -2.92 7.39
CA PRO A 39 24.17 -2.87 8.14
C PRO A 39 23.42 -1.53 8.08
N LEU A 40 24.14 -0.41 8.15
CA LEU A 40 23.55 0.92 8.04
C LEU A 40 22.92 1.16 6.65
N ALA A 41 23.67 0.85 5.59
CA ALA A 41 23.20 1.00 4.21
C ALA A 41 22.04 0.06 3.89
N ALA A 42 22.08 -1.18 4.39
CA ALA A 42 20.99 -2.14 4.31
C ALA A 42 19.72 -1.60 4.97
N GLY A 43 19.85 -1.02 6.17
CA GLY A 43 18.75 -0.37 6.88
C GLY A 43 18.17 0.81 6.09
N GLU A 44 19.00 1.76 5.66
CA GLU A 44 18.57 2.92 4.86
C GLU A 44 17.86 2.48 3.57
N PHE A 45 18.40 1.47 2.88
CA PHE A 45 17.76 0.90 1.69
C PHE A 45 16.36 0.37 1.99
N CYS A 46 16.17 -0.35 3.11
CA CYS A 46 14.84 -0.82 3.50
C CYS A 46 13.86 0.33 3.77
N TYR A 47 14.27 1.40 4.46
CA TYR A 47 13.39 2.55 4.68
C TYR A 47 13.08 3.32 3.39
N LEU A 48 14.01 3.34 2.42
CA LEU A 48 13.72 3.83 1.07
C LEU A 48 12.61 2.98 0.42
N GLN A 49 12.71 1.65 0.46
CA GLN A 49 11.66 0.79 -0.10
C GLN A 49 10.31 0.99 0.60
N LEU A 50 10.29 1.09 1.94
CA LEU A 50 9.08 1.37 2.70
C LEU A 50 8.46 2.72 2.32
N ARG A 51 9.27 3.77 2.13
CA ARG A 51 8.79 5.08 1.68
C ARG A 51 8.12 4.99 0.31
N MET A 52 8.77 4.33 -0.64
CA MET A 52 8.23 4.15 -1.99
C MET A 52 6.96 3.31 -1.99
N LEU A 53 6.87 2.29 -1.12
CA LEU A 53 5.64 1.51 -0.92
C LEU A 53 4.48 2.40 -0.43
N CYS A 54 4.71 3.32 0.51
CA CYS A 54 3.68 4.28 0.92
C CYS A 54 3.19 5.15 -0.25
N GLU A 55 4.10 5.61 -1.10
CA GLU A 55 3.76 6.41 -2.29
C GLU A 55 2.96 5.60 -3.31
N LEU A 56 3.37 4.36 -3.59
CA LEU A 56 2.64 3.45 -4.48
C LEU A 56 1.23 3.15 -3.98
N ILE A 57 1.06 2.92 -2.67
CA ILE A 57 -0.26 2.69 -2.07
C ILE A 57 -1.14 3.94 -2.22
N ALA A 58 -0.59 5.12 -1.93
CA ALA A 58 -1.32 6.38 -2.04
C ALA A 58 -1.71 6.69 -3.49
N LEU A 59 -0.79 6.54 -4.45
CA LEU A 59 -1.07 6.68 -5.87
C LEU A 59 -2.08 5.63 -6.36
N GLY A 60 -1.98 4.40 -5.87
CA GLY A 60 -2.94 3.34 -6.16
C GLY A 60 -4.35 3.70 -5.74
N CYS A 61 -4.50 4.29 -4.55
CA CYS A 61 -5.77 4.86 -4.09
C CYS A 61 -6.25 5.98 -5.05
N LEU A 62 -5.38 6.89 -5.47
CA LEU A 62 -5.77 7.97 -6.37
C LEU A 62 -6.20 7.46 -7.75
N VAL A 63 -5.48 6.47 -8.28
CA VAL A 63 -5.75 5.84 -9.58
C VAL A 63 -7.08 5.09 -9.55
N ALA A 64 -7.28 4.22 -8.55
CA ALA A 64 -8.49 3.41 -8.43
C ALA A 64 -9.76 4.25 -8.28
N HIS A 65 -9.63 5.44 -7.68
CA HIS A 65 -10.72 6.37 -7.41
C HIS A 65 -10.73 7.60 -8.33
N GLY A 66 -10.19 7.45 -9.55
CA GLY A 66 -10.20 8.53 -10.53
C GLY A 66 -11.61 8.97 -10.97
N ASP A 67 -12.65 8.22 -10.60
CA ASP A 67 -14.07 8.53 -10.79
C ASP A 67 -14.66 9.45 -9.70
N VAL A 68 -14.00 9.56 -8.54
CA VAL A 68 -14.45 10.41 -7.42
C VAL A 68 -14.38 11.89 -7.82
N PRO A 69 -15.48 12.67 -7.67
CA PRO A 69 -15.46 14.11 -7.88
C PRO A 69 -14.36 14.79 -7.07
N GLY A 70 -13.47 15.53 -7.74
CA GLY A 70 -12.33 16.22 -7.11
C GLY A 70 -11.02 15.43 -7.09
N ALA A 71 -11.03 14.11 -7.31
CA ALA A 71 -9.81 13.29 -7.39
C ALA A 71 -8.93 13.66 -8.60
N ARG A 72 -9.55 14.17 -9.69
CA ARG A 72 -8.87 14.70 -10.88
C ARG A 72 -8.47 16.17 -10.79
N SER A 73 -8.58 16.80 -9.61
CA SER A 73 -8.13 18.19 -9.45
C SER A 73 -6.65 18.31 -9.79
N ARG A 74 -6.25 19.43 -10.42
CA ARG A 74 -4.85 19.69 -10.80
C ARG A 74 -3.88 19.50 -9.63
N LYS A 75 -4.31 19.90 -8.43
CA LYS A 75 -3.56 19.75 -7.18
C LYS A 75 -3.27 18.28 -6.84
N LEU A 76 -4.29 17.42 -6.92
CA LEU A 76 -4.12 15.99 -6.64
C LEU A 76 -3.34 15.27 -7.74
N GLN A 77 -3.55 15.63 -9.00
CA GLN A 77 -2.80 15.07 -10.13
C GLN A 77 -1.31 15.41 -10.09
N SER A 78 -0.92 16.51 -9.44
CA SER A 78 0.48 16.87 -9.19
C SER A 78 1.01 16.39 -7.84
N ALA A 79 0.17 15.78 -6.99
CA ALA A 79 0.59 15.35 -5.66
C ALA A 79 1.38 14.06 -5.76
N TRP A 80 2.58 14.06 -5.17
CA TRP A 80 3.45 12.88 -5.06
C TRP A 80 3.62 12.43 -3.60
N SER A 81 3.34 13.33 -2.64
CA SER A 81 3.50 13.05 -1.22
C SER A 81 2.36 12.18 -0.69
N ALA A 82 2.70 11.01 -0.15
CA ALA A 82 1.73 10.00 0.27
C ALA A 82 0.75 10.53 1.34
N ASP A 83 1.25 11.30 2.31
CA ASP A 83 0.44 11.94 3.37
C ASP A 83 -0.62 12.90 2.80
N GLN A 84 -0.26 13.73 1.81
CA GLN A 84 -1.16 14.68 1.17
C GLN A 84 -2.27 13.97 0.39
N ILE A 85 -1.90 12.92 -0.36
CA ILE A 85 -2.86 12.12 -1.13
C ILE A 85 -3.83 11.41 -0.18
N ILE A 86 -3.34 10.71 0.83
CA ILE A 86 -4.17 10.00 1.82
C ILE A 86 -5.12 10.95 2.54
N ALA A 87 -4.63 12.11 2.98
CA ALA A 87 -5.47 13.11 3.65
C ALA A 87 -6.56 13.68 2.72
N ALA A 88 -6.23 13.91 1.45
CA ALA A 88 -7.19 14.42 0.48
C ALA A 88 -8.24 13.38 0.10
N MET A 89 -7.83 12.15 -0.20
CA MET A 89 -8.74 11.05 -0.50
C MET A 89 -9.68 10.75 0.66
N GLY A 90 -9.18 10.77 1.90
CA GLY A 90 -10.00 10.59 3.09
C GLY A 90 -11.10 11.64 3.30
N ARG A 91 -10.95 12.84 2.70
CA ARG A 91 -12.02 13.85 2.67
C ARG A 91 -13.04 13.62 1.56
N LEU A 92 -12.63 12.99 0.46
CA LEU A 92 -13.48 12.79 -0.72
C LEU A 92 -14.33 11.52 -0.62
N HIS A 93 -13.77 10.45 -0.06
CA HIS A 93 -14.45 9.15 -0.01
C HIS A 93 -13.93 8.33 1.18
N ALA A 94 -14.82 7.90 2.07
CA ALA A 94 -14.41 7.24 3.31
C ALA A 94 -13.76 5.85 3.12
N HIS A 95 -14.16 5.15 2.05
CA HIS A 95 -13.77 3.76 1.74
C HIS A 95 -12.66 3.68 0.68
N PHE A 96 -11.88 4.75 0.51
CA PHE A 96 -10.88 4.86 -0.55
C PHE A 96 -9.66 3.95 -0.42
N TYR A 97 -9.48 3.33 0.75
CA TYR A 97 -8.24 2.64 1.11
C TYR A 97 -8.42 1.13 0.94
N PRO A 98 -7.41 0.39 0.47
CA PRO A 98 -7.52 -1.05 0.28
C PRO A 98 -7.97 -1.77 1.56
N ARG A 99 -8.93 -2.69 1.41
CA ARG A 99 -9.45 -3.56 2.47
C ARG A 99 -8.84 -4.95 2.30
N PRO A 100 -7.93 -5.39 3.18
CA PRO A 100 -7.29 -6.69 3.05
C PRO A 100 -8.16 -7.83 3.59
N PHE A 101 -8.03 -8.98 2.95
CA PHE A 101 -8.73 -10.21 3.30
C PHE A 101 -7.75 -11.37 3.45
N THR A 102 -8.12 -12.35 4.26
CA THR A 102 -7.48 -13.67 4.31
C THR A 102 -8.37 -14.68 3.64
N LYS A 103 -7.75 -15.61 2.89
CA LYS A 103 -8.44 -16.74 2.27
C LYS A 103 -8.35 -17.95 3.20
N ARG A 104 -9.50 -18.55 3.54
CA ARG A 104 -9.58 -19.80 4.32
C ARG A 104 -10.38 -20.83 3.55
N GLU A 105 -9.89 -22.07 3.52
CA GLU A 105 -10.63 -23.20 2.95
C GLU A 105 -11.30 -23.96 4.09
N VAL A 106 -12.63 -24.03 4.07
CA VAL A 106 -13.43 -24.70 5.10
C VAL A 106 -14.44 -25.59 4.38
N GLY A 107 -14.31 -26.92 4.56
CA GLY A 107 -15.25 -27.89 3.97
C GLY A 107 -15.28 -27.91 2.43
N GLY A 108 -14.18 -27.52 1.77
CA GLY A 108 -14.10 -27.40 0.30
C GLY A 108 -14.62 -26.07 -0.25
N GLU A 109 -15.07 -25.16 0.61
CA GLU A 109 -15.45 -23.80 0.24
C GLU A 109 -14.33 -22.80 0.55
N ILE A 110 -14.12 -21.86 -0.37
CA ILE A 110 -13.19 -20.75 -0.18
C ILE A 110 -13.95 -19.59 0.48
N ASN A 111 -13.56 -19.27 1.71
CA ASN A 111 -14.05 -18.13 2.48
C ASN A 111 -13.02 -16.99 2.47
N PHE A 112 -13.52 -15.76 2.42
CA PHE A 112 -12.72 -14.55 2.55
C PHE A 112 -13.13 -13.79 3.80
N ASP A 113 -12.20 -13.61 4.71
CA ASP A 113 -12.42 -12.89 5.96
C ASP A 113 -11.62 -11.59 5.97
N GLU A 114 -12.25 -10.49 6.32
CA GLU A 114 -11.55 -9.20 6.44
C GLU A 114 -10.51 -9.29 7.56
N MET A 115 -9.32 -8.79 7.27
CA MET A 115 -8.21 -8.88 8.21
C MET A 115 -8.37 -7.86 9.36
N PRO A 116 -7.99 -8.19 10.61
CA PRO A 116 -8.01 -7.22 11.71
C PRO A 116 -7.05 -6.05 11.47
N SER A 117 -7.42 -4.85 11.89
CA SER A 117 -6.62 -3.62 11.71
C SER A 117 -5.22 -3.64 12.37
N SER A 118 -4.96 -4.60 13.28
CA SER A 118 -3.64 -4.83 13.85
C SER A 118 -2.65 -5.45 12.86
N GLU A 119 -3.14 -6.17 11.86
CA GLU A 119 -2.34 -7.06 11.00
C GLU A 119 -1.89 -6.41 9.69
N TYR A 120 -2.36 -5.20 9.36
CA TYR A 120 -2.03 -4.53 8.11
C TYR A 120 -1.72 -3.05 8.30
N LEU A 121 -1.16 -2.42 7.25
CA LEU A 121 -0.85 -0.99 7.26
C LEU A 121 -2.14 -0.18 7.06
N THR A 122 -2.68 0.41 8.12
CA THR A 122 -3.92 1.19 8.03
C THR A 122 -3.69 2.57 7.41
N LYS A 123 -4.76 3.19 6.88
CA LYS A 123 -4.74 4.58 6.39
C LYS A 123 -4.27 5.61 7.44
N LYS A 124 -4.38 5.28 8.74
CA LYS A 124 -3.91 6.13 9.85
C LYS A 124 -2.41 5.94 10.14
N GLU A 125 -1.87 4.76 9.83
CA GLU A 125 -0.45 4.43 10.04
C GLU A 125 0.42 4.84 8.86
N LEU A 126 -0.11 4.79 7.63
CA LEU A 126 0.66 5.12 6.42
C LEU A 126 1.36 6.49 6.52
N PRO A 127 0.70 7.60 6.91
CA PRO A 127 1.39 8.89 7.05
C PRO A 127 2.48 8.88 8.13
N LYS A 128 2.32 8.07 9.19
CA LYS A 128 3.32 7.94 10.26
C LYS A 128 4.56 7.20 9.76
N LEU A 129 4.36 6.09 9.05
CA LEU A 129 5.44 5.36 8.40
C LEU A 129 6.16 6.25 7.37
N TYR A 130 5.41 6.99 6.55
CA TYR A 130 5.97 7.90 5.56
C TYR A 130 6.90 8.95 6.20
N ALA A 131 6.44 9.58 7.29
CA ALA A 131 7.23 10.54 8.05
C ALA A 131 8.46 9.91 8.71
N LEU A 132 8.31 8.71 9.29
CA LEU A 132 9.40 7.93 9.87
C LEU A 132 10.51 7.64 8.84
N CYS A 133 10.14 7.15 7.65
CA CYS A 133 11.10 6.92 6.57
C CYS A 133 11.82 8.22 6.20
N GLY A 134 11.11 9.35 6.13
CA GLY A 134 11.72 10.65 5.91
C GLY A 134 12.74 11.03 6.97
N ASN A 135 12.43 10.82 8.25
CA ASN A 135 13.33 11.14 9.36
C ASN A 135 14.60 10.27 9.36
N ILE A 136 14.51 9.01 8.96
CA ILE A 136 15.67 8.09 8.89
C ILE A 136 16.54 8.38 7.68
N LEU A 137 15.93 8.68 6.52
CA LEU A 137 16.67 8.97 5.29
C LEU A 137 17.27 10.38 5.27
N HIS A 138 16.69 11.31 6.03
CA HIS A 138 17.20 12.66 6.15
C HIS A 138 18.39 12.70 7.12
N ARG A 139 19.48 13.37 6.73
CA ARG A 139 20.69 13.52 7.58
C ARG A 139 20.50 14.45 8.79
N GLY A 140 19.30 15.00 8.93
CA GLY A 140 18.95 15.95 9.97
C GLY A 140 19.43 17.37 9.67
N SER A 141 19.46 18.20 10.72
CA SER A 141 20.04 19.54 10.69
C SER A 141 21.39 19.57 11.42
N LEU A 142 22.11 20.69 11.33
CA LEU A 142 23.38 20.86 12.06
C LEU A 142 23.21 20.59 13.58
N GLY A 143 22.08 20.98 14.17
CA GLY A 143 21.80 20.72 15.59
C GLY A 143 21.57 19.24 15.94
N SER A 144 21.00 18.44 15.04
CA SER A 144 20.86 16.99 15.27
C SER A 144 22.18 16.24 15.06
N LEU A 145 23.07 16.74 14.20
CA LEU A 145 24.41 16.17 13.99
C LEU A 145 25.29 16.33 15.23
N VAL A 146 25.21 17.47 15.92
CA VAL A 146 26.00 17.75 17.12
C VAL A 146 25.49 16.96 18.34
N SER A 147 24.25 16.47 18.34
CA SER A 147 23.63 15.82 19.51
C SER A 147 23.52 14.29 19.45
N ASP A 148 24.02 13.62 18.39
CA ASP A 148 23.86 12.17 18.12
C ASP A 148 22.41 11.65 18.26
N LYS A 149 21.43 12.54 18.02
CA LYS A 149 19.99 12.23 18.09
C LYS A 149 19.41 11.76 16.75
N ALA A 150 20.27 11.45 15.77
CA ALA A 150 19.81 11.01 14.46
C ALA A 150 19.05 9.68 14.57
N ALA A 151 17.89 9.58 13.91
CA ALA A 151 17.14 8.34 13.83
C ALA A 151 17.97 7.29 13.09
N LYS A 152 18.10 6.10 13.67
CA LYS A 152 18.90 5.00 13.10
C LYS A 152 17.93 3.92 12.57
N PRO A 153 18.24 3.29 11.43
CA PRO A 153 17.42 2.20 10.92
C PRO A 153 17.25 1.06 11.95
N ASN A 154 16.03 0.55 12.09
CA ASN A 154 15.74 -0.59 12.95
C ASN A 154 15.21 -1.77 12.13
N ARG A 155 15.96 -2.89 12.13
CA ARG A 155 15.61 -4.09 11.37
C ARG A 155 14.28 -4.73 11.79
N SER A 156 14.00 -4.80 13.09
CA SER A 156 12.75 -5.37 13.59
C SER A 156 11.54 -4.54 13.17
N GLU A 157 11.69 -3.21 13.19
CA GLU A 157 10.66 -2.27 12.73
C GLU A 157 10.43 -2.39 11.21
N VAL A 158 11.50 -2.55 10.43
CA VAL A 158 11.38 -2.85 8.99
C VAL A 158 10.59 -4.14 8.75
N GLY A 159 10.90 -5.22 9.47
CA GLY A 159 10.20 -6.50 9.35
C GLY A 159 8.71 -6.38 9.66
N MET A 160 8.35 -5.63 10.71
CA MET A 160 6.96 -5.34 11.07
C MET A 160 6.23 -4.56 9.97
N TRP A 161 6.84 -3.48 9.44
CA TRP A 161 6.20 -2.69 8.38
C TRP A 161 6.06 -3.46 7.08
N ARG A 162 7.08 -4.25 6.72
CA ARG A 162 7.01 -5.17 5.58
C ARG A 162 5.84 -6.13 5.74
N TYR A 163 5.69 -6.74 6.92
CA TYR A 163 4.61 -7.68 7.21
C TYR A 163 3.25 -7.01 7.01
N LYS A 164 3.04 -5.84 7.62
CA LYS A 164 1.79 -5.07 7.51
C LYS A 164 1.46 -4.65 6.08
N ILE A 165 2.44 -4.21 5.31
CA ILE A 165 2.23 -3.83 3.89
C ILE A 165 1.95 -5.06 3.04
N GLY A 166 2.69 -6.15 3.26
CA GLY A 166 2.46 -7.43 2.59
C GLY A 166 1.02 -7.88 2.79
N ASN A 167 0.55 -7.92 4.04
CA ASN A 167 -0.81 -8.25 4.40
C ASN A 167 -1.86 -7.34 3.75
N LEU A 168 -1.62 -6.02 3.75
CA LEU A 168 -2.50 -5.05 3.08
C LEU A 168 -2.69 -5.38 1.59
N LEU A 169 -1.61 -5.76 0.90
CA LEU A 169 -1.60 -5.90 -0.55
C LEU A 169 -1.83 -7.34 -1.03
N SER A 170 -1.78 -8.33 -0.15
CA SER A 170 -1.85 -9.77 -0.48
C SER A 170 -3.13 -10.12 -1.24
N ILE A 171 -4.27 -9.97 -0.58
CA ILE A 171 -5.60 -10.14 -1.13
C ILE A 171 -6.37 -8.93 -0.62
N HIS A 172 -6.83 -8.07 -1.52
CA HIS A 172 -7.52 -6.86 -1.09
C HIS A 172 -8.59 -6.42 -2.07
N LEU A 173 -9.56 -5.71 -1.51
CA LEU A 173 -10.62 -5.06 -2.24
C LEU A 173 -10.43 -3.55 -2.22
N ILE A 174 -10.79 -2.91 -3.33
CA ILE A 174 -10.94 -1.46 -3.44
C ILE A 174 -12.37 -1.20 -3.86
N GLU A 175 -13.08 -0.42 -3.07
CA GLU A 175 -14.47 -0.06 -3.33
C GLU A 175 -14.50 1.17 -4.22
N LEU A 176 -15.25 1.16 -5.33
CA LEU A 176 -15.35 2.34 -6.18
C LEU A 176 -16.42 3.30 -5.64
N PHE A 177 -16.44 4.52 -6.18
CA PHE A 177 -17.31 5.59 -5.69
C PHE A 177 -18.81 5.28 -5.84
N ASP A 178 -19.17 4.43 -6.80
CA ASP A 178 -20.55 3.99 -7.01
C ASP A 178 -21.07 3.04 -5.91
N MET A 179 -20.20 2.55 -5.01
CA MET A 179 -20.52 1.59 -3.94
C MET A 179 -21.05 0.22 -4.43
N HIS A 180 -21.03 -0.02 -5.74
CA HIS A 180 -21.50 -1.24 -6.39
C HIS A 180 -20.38 -1.99 -7.08
N THR A 181 -19.30 -1.30 -7.44
CA THR A 181 -18.15 -1.88 -8.11
C THR A 181 -16.99 -2.03 -7.13
N GLN A 182 -16.31 -3.17 -7.19
CA GLN A 182 -15.07 -3.39 -6.44
C GLN A 182 -13.98 -3.91 -7.37
N TYR A 183 -12.75 -3.49 -7.13
CA TYR A 183 -11.57 -4.17 -7.66
C TYR A 183 -11.09 -5.17 -6.62
N MET A 184 -11.00 -6.43 -7.01
CA MET A 184 -10.30 -7.45 -6.23
C MET A 184 -8.91 -7.61 -6.80
N CYS A 185 -7.90 -7.62 -5.93
CA CYS A 185 -6.53 -7.93 -6.27
C CYS A 185 -6.03 -9.07 -5.39
N GLN A 186 -5.31 -10.02 -5.99
CA GLN A 186 -4.66 -11.11 -5.32
C GLN A 186 -3.23 -11.29 -5.85
N ILE A 187 -2.27 -11.35 -4.94
CA ILE A 187 -0.87 -11.64 -5.21
C ILE A 187 -0.61 -13.10 -4.80
N ASN A 188 -0.52 -13.99 -5.78
CA ASN A 188 -0.48 -15.44 -5.52
C ASN A 188 0.86 -15.97 -4.97
N ASP A 189 1.93 -15.17 -5.06
CA ASP A 189 3.24 -15.46 -4.45
C ASP A 189 4.10 -14.18 -4.44
N TYR A 190 4.77 -13.88 -3.31
CA TYR A 190 5.71 -12.75 -3.19
C TYR A 190 7.08 -13.05 -3.85
N GLY A 191 7.37 -14.31 -4.20
CA GLY A 191 8.58 -14.74 -4.89
C GLY A 191 8.72 -14.28 -6.34
N ARG A 192 9.82 -14.70 -6.99
CA ARG A 192 10.28 -14.26 -8.33
C ARG A 192 9.40 -14.69 -9.53
N GLY A 193 8.17 -15.15 -9.29
CA GLY A 193 7.28 -15.63 -10.36
C GLY A 193 5.78 -15.46 -10.11
N GLY A 194 5.35 -15.10 -8.89
CA GLY A 194 3.92 -14.99 -8.59
C GLY A 194 3.17 -14.01 -9.50
N HIS A 195 2.05 -14.45 -10.04
CA HIS A 195 1.16 -13.64 -10.85
C HIS A 195 0.28 -12.75 -9.95
N ILE A 196 -0.09 -11.60 -10.49
CA ILE A 196 -1.10 -10.72 -9.90
C ILE A 196 -2.40 -10.99 -10.63
N GLU A 197 -3.41 -11.41 -9.89
CA GLU A 197 -4.76 -11.57 -10.41
C GLU A 197 -5.59 -10.38 -9.98
N MET A 198 -6.34 -9.82 -10.92
CA MET A 198 -7.25 -8.72 -10.62
C MET A 198 -8.57 -8.94 -11.35
N ALA A 199 -9.65 -8.63 -10.67
CA ALA A 199 -11.01 -8.78 -11.17
C ALA A 199 -11.85 -7.55 -10.80
N ILE A 200 -12.86 -7.28 -11.63
CA ILE A 200 -13.88 -6.27 -11.36
C ILE A 200 -15.14 -6.99 -10.93
N MET A 201 -15.57 -6.76 -9.70
CA MET A 201 -16.76 -7.35 -9.11
C MET A 201 -17.89 -6.31 -9.12
N ASN A 202 -19.09 -6.75 -9.50
CA ASN A 202 -20.30 -5.92 -9.43
C ASN A 202 -21.22 -6.53 -8.38
N LEU A 203 -21.52 -5.76 -7.34
CA LEU A 203 -22.38 -6.15 -6.24
C LEU A 203 -23.84 -5.85 -6.59
N LYS A 204 -24.72 -6.80 -6.25
CA LYS A 204 -26.18 -6.63 -6.41
C LYS A 204 -26.74 -5.56 -5.48
N GLU A 205 -26.21 -5.49 -4.26
CA GLU A 205 -26.55 -4.48 -3.26
C GLU A 205 -25.30 -3.63 -2.97
N PRO A 206 -25.46 -2.33 -2.68
CA PRO A 206 -24.33 -1.48 -2.34
C PRO A 206 -23.74 -1.90 -1.00
N ILE A 207 -22.44 -1.64 -0.82
CA ILE A 207 -21.76 -1.90 0.44
C ILE A 207 -22.39 -1.01 1.51
N ARG A 208 -22.97 -1.62 2.54
CA ARG A 208 -23.51 -0.87 3.68
C ARG A 208 -22.35 -0.23 4.42
N ALA A 209 -22.44 1.08 4.68
CA ALA A 209 -21.52 1.74 5.59
C ALA A 209 -21.59 1.01 6.94
N ALA A 210 -20.51 0.37 7.36
CA ALA A 210 -20.36 -0.03 8.75
C ALA A 210 -20.30 1.28 9.56
N THR A 211 -21.34 1.52 10.35
CA THR A 211 -21.45 2.62 11.31
C THR A 211 -20.32 2.58 12.33
#